data_AF-A0A3C0CHS8-F1
#
_entry.id   AF-A0A3C0CHS8-F1
#
_cell.length_a   1.000
_cell.length_b   1.000
_cell.length_c   1.000
_cell.angle_alpha   90.00
_cell.angle_beta   90.00
_cell.angle_gamma   90.00
#
_symmetry.space_group_name_H-M   'P 1'
#
loop_
_entity.id
_entity.type
_entity.pdbx_description
1 polymer ?
#
loop_
_entity_poly.entity_id
_entity_poly.type
_entity_poly.pdbx_seq_one_letter_code
_entity_poly.pdbx_strand_id
1 'polypeptide(L)' 'ENVKKYPQFQTAINQLHDSSPESAGALCAIYTQVRKIEETEMQKMLNNQQTEDQALKNMTDQINSALEDYNAS' A
#
# COMPACT_ATOMS: atom_id res chain seq x y z
N GLU A 1 0.18 18.28 9.30
CA GLU A 1 -1.15 18.47 8.67
C GLU A 1 -1.82 17.13 8.31
N ASN A 2 -1.27 16.33 7.38
CA ASN A 2 -1.91 15.06 6.94
C ASN A 2 -2.11 14.00 8.04
N VAL A 3 -1.14 13.85 8.96
CA VAL A 3 -1.22 12.87 10.08
C VAL A 3 -2.35 13.19 11.07
N LYS A 4 -2.67 14.48 11.28
CA LYS A 4 -3.78 14.91 12.16
C LYS A 4 -5.16 14.64 11.55
N LYS A 5 -5.22 14.61 10.21
CA LYS A 5 -6.47 14.46 9.45
C LYS A 5 -6.77 12.98 9.12
N TYR A 6 -5.72 12.15 9.10
CA TYR A 6 -5.77 10.73 8.75
C TYR A 6 -4.89 9.93 9.73
N PRO A 7 -5.40 9.63 10.94
CA PRO A 7 -4.65 8.95 12.00
C PRO A 7 -4.11 7.57 11.57
N GLN A 8 -4.72 6.94 10.58
CA GLN A 8 -4.21 5.71 9.95
C GLN A 8 -2.80 5.86 9.36
N PHE A 9 -2.38 7.06 8.95
CA PHE A 9 -1.01 7.29 8.49
C PHE A 9 0.01 7.18 9.63
N GLN A 10 -0.35 7.55 10.86
CA GLN A 10 0.54 7.35 12.00
C GLN A 10 0.65 5.86 12.35
N THR A 11 -0.44 5.11 12.25
CA THR A 11 -0.45 3.65 12.45
C THR A 11 0.43 2.96 11.41
N ALA A 12 0.30 3.31 10.13
CA ALA A 12 1.13 2.77 9.05
C ALA A 12 2.62 3.12 9.23
N ILE A 13 2.94 4.35 9.67
CA ILE A 13 4.32 4.77 9.98
C ILE A 13 4.89 3.96 11.14
N ASN A 14 4.10 3.74 12.20
CA ASN A 14 4.54 2.94 13.34
C ASN A 14 4.76 1.47 12.94
N GLN A 15 3.88 0.90 12.14
CA GLN A 15 4.02 -0.46 11.60
C GLN A 15 5.26 -0.60 10.69
N LEU A 16 5.60 0.44 9.92
CA LEU A 16 6.81 0.47 9.11
C LEU A 16 8.07 0.52 9.99
N HIS A 17 8.06 1.31 11.06
CA HIS A 17 9.18 1.43 11.99
C HIS A 17 9.43 0.16 12.82
N ASP A 18 8.36 -0.58 13.13
CA ASP A 18 8.43 -1.84 13.87
C ASP A 18 8.79 -3.05 12.99
N SER A 19 8.92 -2.86 11.67
CA SER A 19 9.31 -3.93 10.73
C SER A 19 10.82 -4.22 10.77
N SER A 20 11.20 -5.48 10.52
CA SER A 20 12.62 -5.87 10.52
C SER A 20 13.39 -5.15 9.39
N PRO A 21 14.72 -4.94 9.51
CA PRO A 21 15.50 -4.19 8.51
C PRO A 21 15.40 -4.76 7.09
N GLU A 22 15.30 -6.08 6.93
CA GLU A 22 15.12 -6.76 5.65
C GLU A 22 13.71 -6.54 5.08
N SER A 23 12.68 -6.63 5.92
CA SER A 23 11.30 -6.30 5.54
C SER A 23 11.14 -4.82 5.20
N ALA A 24 11.79 -3.93 5.96
CA ALA A 24 11.83 -2.50 5.71
C ALA A 24 12.54 -2.15 4.40
N GLY A 25 13.58 -2.90 4.00
CA GLY A 25 14.27 -2.71 2.72
C GLY A 25 13.41 -3.06 1.50
N ALA A 26 12.80 -4.24 1.51
CA ALA A 26 11.87 -4.66 0.45
C ALA A 26 10.61 -3.77 0.40
N LEU A 27 10.03 -3.45 1.56
CA LEU A 27 8.92 -2.50 1.64
C LEU A 27 9.32 -1.13 1.12
N CYS A 28 10.46 -0.57 1.50
CA CYS A 28 10.94 0.73 0.98
C CYS A 28 11.14 0.70 -0.55
N ALA A 29 11.62 -0.41 -1.11
CA ALA A 29 11.86 -0.54 -2.54
C ALA A 29 10.57 -0.51 -3.36
N ILE A 30 9.50 -1.16 -2.87
CA ILE A 30 8.20 -1.16 -3.55
C ILE A 30 7.23 -0.11 -3.01
N TYR A 31 7.56 0.63 -1.94
CA TYR A 31 6.66 1.57 -1.26
C TYR A 31 6.02 2.59 -2.20
N THR A 32 6.81 3.15 -3.12
CA THR A 32 6.31 4.10 -4.13
C THR A 32 5.29 3.44 -5.07
N GLN A 33 5.50 2.16 -5.41
CA GLN A 33 4.57 1.39 -6.24
C GLN A 33 3.30 1.03 -5.46
N VAL A 34 3.44 0.54 -4.21
CA VAL A 34 2.32 0.23 -3.31
C VAL A 34 1.43 1.45 -3.13
N ARG A 35 2.02 2.60 -2.81
CA ARG A 35 1.26 3.85 -2.65
C ARG A 35 0.47 4.22 -3.90
N LYS A 36 1.06 4.05 -5.08
CA LYS A 36 0.39 4.34 -6.36
C LYS A 36 -0.77 3.38 -6.62
N ILE A 37 -0.62 2.11 -6.25
CA ILE A 37 -1.69 1.09 -6.31
C ILE A 37 -2.85 1.50 -5.39
N GLU A 38 -2.56 1.81 -4.13
CA GLU A 38 -3.58 2.24 -3.16
C GLU A 38 -4.33 3.50 -3.63
N GLU A 39 -3.61 4.53 -4.07
CA GLU A 39 -4.21 5.78 -4.59
C GLU A 39 -5.12 5.49 -5.81
N THR A 40 -4.70 4.60 -6.71
CA THR A 40 -5.48 4.22 -7.90
C THR A 40 -6.76 3.47 -7.54
N GLU A 41 -6.66 2.46 -6.68
CA GLU A 41 -7.82 1.65 -6.31
C GLU A 41 -8.82 2.42 -5.43
N MET A 42 -8.33 3.26 -4.51
CA MET A 42 -9.19 4.18 -3.75
C MET A 42 -9.88 5.20 -4.66
N GLN A 43 -9.17 5.76 -5.65
CA GLN A 43 -9.77 6.72 -6.58
C GLN A 43 -10.90 6.09 -7.41
N LYS A 44 -10.72 4.85 -7.89
CA LYS A 44 -11.76 4.09 -8.60
C LYS A 44 -12.97 3.83 -7.70
N MET A 45 -12.73 3.45 -6.43
CA MET A 45 -13.80 3.23 -5.45
C MET A 45 -14.61 4.52 -5.20
N LEU A 46 -13.94 5.65 -4.95
CA LEU A 46 -14.59 6.95 -4.72
C LEU A 46 -15.38 7.44 -5.95
N ASN A 47 -14.98 7.02 -7.15
CA ASN A 47 -15.68 7.31 -8.40
C ASN A 47 -16.79 6.29 -8.73
N ASN A 48 -17.14 5.38 -7.80
CA ASN A 48 -18.12 4.30 -7.99
C ASN A 48 -17.78 3.35 -9.17
N GLN A 49 -16.50 3.23 -9.53
CA GLN A 49 -16.03 2.35 -10.61
C GLN A 49 -15.77 0.91 -10.11
N GLN A 50 -15.72 0.72 -8.79
CA GLN A 50 -15.61 -0.58 -8.15
C GLN A 50 -16.20 -0.53 -6.74
N THR A 51 -16.52 -1.70 -6.17
CA THR A 51 -16.90 -1.82 -4.77
C THR A 51 -15.68 -1.74 -3.85
N GLU A 52 -15.91 -1.51 -2.55
CA GLU A 52 -14.86 -1.55 -1.53
C GLU A 52 -14.15 -2.92 -1.50
N ASP A 53 -14.90 -4.02 -1.57
CA ASP A 53 -14.34 -5.38 -1.62
C ASP A 53 -13.45 -5.59 -2.86
N GLN A 54 -13.86 -5.08 -4.02
CA GLN A 54 -13.04 -5.16 -5.23
C GLN A 54 -11.78 -4.31 -5.12
N ALA A 55 -11.87 -3.11 -4.54
CA ALA A 55 -10.71 -2.26 -4.31
C ALA A 55 -9.70 -2.98 -3.40
N LEU A 56 -10.14 -3.58 -2.29
CA LEU A 56 -9.27 -4.31 -1.36
C LEU A 56 -8.61 -5.53 -2.02
N LYS A 57 -9.38 -6.31 -2.80
CA LYS A 57 -8.84 -7.45 -3.55
C LYS A 57 -7.80 -7.00 -4.57
N ASN A 58 -8.11 -5.97 -5.38
CA ASN A 58 -7.22 -5.48 -6.43
C ASN A 58 -5.93 -4.86 -5.84
N MET A 59 -6.01 -4.18 -4.70
CA MET A 59 -4.82 -3.70 -3.99
C MET A 59 -3.94 -4.88 -3.56
N THR A 60 -4.53 -5.88 -2.92
CA THR A 60 -3.81 -7.07 -2.43
C THR A 60 -3.11 -7.81 -3.56
N ASP A 61 -3.82 -8.09 -4.67
CA ASP A 61 -3.27 -8.81 -5.82
C ASP A 61 -2.10 -8.06 -6.45
N GLN A 62 -2.22 -6.74 -6.63
CA GLN A 62 -1.17 -5.91 -7.25
C GLN A 62 0.06 -5.73 -6.35
N ILE A 63 -0.13 -5.61 -5.03
CA ILE A 63 0.98 -5.50 -4.06
C ILE A 63 1.75 -6.83 -3.99
N ASN A 64 1.05 -7.96 -3.98
CA ASN A 64 1.69 -9.28 -3.99
C ASN A 64 2.51 -9.48 -5.27
N SER A 65 1.98 -9.10 -6.43
CA SER A 65 2.73 -9.13 -7.69
C SER A 65 4.00 -8.26 -7.63
N ALA A 66 3.91 -7.06 -7.06
CA ALA A 66 5.08 -6.18 -6.92
C ALA A 66 6.16 -6.75 -5.98
N LEU A 67 5.75 -7.47 -4.93
CA LEU A 67 6.67 -8.18 -4.03
C LEU A 67 7.32 -9.39 -4.73
N GLU A 68 6.56 -10.14 -5.52
CA GLU A 68 7.09 -11.26 -6.31
C GLU A 68 8.11 -10.78 -7.34
N ASP A 69 7.81 -9.70 -8.07
CA ASP A 69 8.72 -9.09 -9.06
C ASP A 69 10.02 -8.61 -8.40
N TYR A 70 9.94 -8.00 -7.21
CA TYR A 70 11.12 -7.58 -6.45
C TYR A 70 11.98 -8.78 -6.03
N ASN A 71 11.37 -9.84 -5.50
CA ASN A 71 12.11 -11.01 -5.02
C ASN A 71 12.69 -11.86 -6.16
N ALA A 72 12.16 -11.75 -7.38
CA ALA A 72 12.66 -12.43 -8.57
C ALA A 72 13.82 -11.69 -9.27
N SER A 73 14.12 -10.44 -8.86
CA SER A 73 15.15 -9.56 -9.42
C SER A 73 16.48 -9.65 -8.68
#